data_AF-A0A2V6SE32-F1
#
_entry.id   AF-A0A2V6SE32-F1
#
_cell.length_a   1.000
_cell.length_b   1.000
_cell.length_c   1.000
_cell.angle_alpha   90.00
_cell.angle_beta   90.00
_cell.angle_gamma   90.00
#
_symmetry.space_group_name_H-M   'P 1'
#
loop_
_entity.id
_entity.type
_entity.pdbx_description
1 polymer ?
#
loop_
_entity_poly.entity_id
_entity_poly.type
_entity_poly.pdbx_seq_one_letter_code
_entity_poly.pdbx_strand_id
1 'polypeptide(L)'
;MLAVYGVFLIVVVGVVAIMGALILQALAGLLWWPLALCVQAWLLKCAFSIRGLVSAVWQVRDALAEGALAVARRAAGVHLVSRRTGDLDAGATAGAAVESLAENLTDSWVAPLCFYLAAGLPGAWLYRAVNTADAMIGYREGLLEQLGGASARLDDVLNWVPARLGALALCLGAWLGHESARRAWRTMQRDGGLTASPNAGRTMAAMAGALGVTLEKRGHYRLGDGPPPDVAAMDRAVRVFAGAAGACLCVSLLLLQWLP
;
A
#
# COMPACT_ATOMS: atom_id res chain seq x y z
N MET A 1 30.29 -1.24 -6.89
CA MET A 1 29.74 -1.55 -8.23
C MET A 1 28.25 -1.87 -8.19
N LEU A 2 27.78 -2.80 -7.34
CA LEU A 2 26.36 -3.20 -7.27
C LEU A 2 25.37 -2.05 -6.97
N ALA A 3 25.72 -1.10 -6.10
CA ALA A 3 24.90 0.09 -5.85
C ALA A 3 24.73 1.00 -7.09
N VAL A 4 25.75 1.11 -7.93
CA VAL A 4 25.69 1.87 -9.19
C VAL A 4 24.75 1.18 -10.17
N TYR A 5 24.79 -0.16 -10.24
CA TYR A 5 23.84 -0.94 -11.03
C TYR A 5 22.41 -0.79 -10.51
N GLY A 6 22.19 -0.73 -9.20
CA GLY A 6 20.89 -0.48 -8.59
C GLY A 6 20.32 0.88 -8.99
N VAL A 7 21.13 1.95 -8.89
CA VAL A 7 20.73 3.29 -9.34
C VAL A 7 20.44 3.31 -10.84
N PHE A 8 21.32 2.73 -11.66
CA PHE A 8 21.12 2.65 -13.10
C PHE A 8 19.81 1.93 -13.46
N LEU A 9 19.53 0.80 -12.80
CA LEU A 9 18.30 0.04 -13.01
C LEU A 9 17.05 0.87 -12.71
N ILE A 10 17.03 1.58 -11.58
CA ILE A 10 15.90 2.46 -11.20
C ILE A 10 15.72 3.60 -12.19
N VAL A 11 16.81 4.21 -12.65
CA VAL A 11 16.77 5.27 -13.67
C VAL A 11 16.20 4.73 -14.98
N VAL A 12 16.68 3.58 -15.46
CA VAL A 12 16.19 2.95 -16.70
C VAL A 12 14.71 2.59 -16.57
N VAL A 13 14.31 1.92 -15.49
CA VAL A 13 12.91 1.54 -15.24
C VAL A 13 12.01 2.78 -15.16
N GLY A 14 12.46 3.83 -14.46
CA GLY A 14 11.73 5.10 -14.37
C GLY A 14 11.59 5.80 -15.72
N VAL A 15 12.66 5.90 -16.50
CA VAL A 15 12.63 6.49 -17.85
C VAL A 15 11.70 5.71 -18.77
N VAL A 16 11.78 4.37 -18.77
CA VAL A 16 10.89 3.51 -19.56
C VAL A 16 9.43 3.71 -19.15
N ALA A 17 9.14 3.79 -17.86
CA ALA A 17 7.78 4.03 -17.37
C ALA A 17 7.24 5.40 -17.79
N ILE A 18 8.04 6.47 -17.65
CA ILE A 18 7.67 7.83 -18.08
C ILE A 18 7.44 7.88 -19.59
N MET A 19 8.40 7.38 -20.38
CA MET A 19 8.31 7.41 -21.84
C MET A 19 7.14 6.57 -22.34
N GLY A 20 6.93 5.38 -21.78
CA GLY A 20 5.78 4.53 -22.08
C GLY A 20 4.46 5.25 -21.80
N ALA A 21 4.33 5.90 -20.63
CA ALA A 21 3.15 6.68 -20.29
C ALA A 21 2.92 7.85 -21.25
N LEU A 22 3.96 8.62 -21.59
CA LEU A 22 3.87 9.74 -22.53
C LEU A 22 3.47 9.29 -23.93
N ILE A 23 4.07 8.21 -24.45
CA ILE A 23 3.74 7.65 -25.77
C ILE A 23 2.28 7.18 -25.78
N LEU A 24 1.86 6.40 -24.78
CA LEU A 24 0.50 5.89 -24.70
C LEU A 24 -0.53 7.02 -24.53
N GLN A 25 -0.19 8.06 -23.78
CA GLN A 25 -1.04 9.25 -23.65
C GLN A 25 -1.15 10.03 -24.98
N ALA A 26 -0.05 10.21 -25.70
CA ALA A 26 -0.05 10.86 -27.02
C ALA A 26 -0.88 10.05 -28.04
N LEU A 27 -0.73 8.72 -28.05
CA LEU A 27 -1.53 7.83 -28.90
C LEU A 27 -3.02 7.88 -28.55
N ALA A 28 -3.36 7.93 -27.25
CA ALA A 28 -4.75 8.09 -26.82
C ALA A 28 -5.35 9.43 -27.26
N GLY A 29 -4.53 10.49 -27.36
CA GLY A 29 -4.94 11.81 -27.86
C GLY A 29 -5.33 11.84 -29.34
N LEU A 30 -4.97 10.80 -30.12
CA LEU A 30 -5.40 10.66 -31.52
C LEU A 30 -6.83 10.11 -31.65
N LEU A 31 -7.42 9.62 -30.56
CA LEU A 31 -8.76 9.04 -30.55
C LEU A 31 -9.82 10.13 -30.35
N TRP A 32 -11.07 9.84 -30.74
CA TRP A 32 -12.21 10.67 -30.33
C TRP A 32 -12.21 10.86 -28.80
N TRP A 33 -12.51 12.07 -28.36
CA TRP A 33 -12.32 12.50 -26.97
C TRP A 33 -12.93 11.56 -25.92
N PRO A 34 -14.10 10.90 -26.11
CA PRO A 34 -14.64 9.99 -25.10
C PRO A 34 -13.76 8.75 -24.91
N LEU A 35 -13.25 8.14 -25.99
CA LEU A 35 -12.35 6.98 -25.86
C LEU A 35 -10.96 7.39 -25.44
N ALA A 36 -10.48 8.57 -25.82
CA ALA A 36 -9.24 9.10 -25.27
C ALA A 36 -9.30 9.15 -23.74
N LEU A 37 -10.43 9.60 -23.18
CA LEU A 37 -10.68 9.58 -21.74
C LEU A 37 -10.77 8.15 -21.18
N CYS A 38 -11.49 7.23 -21.83
CA CYS A 38 -11.57 5.83 -21.39
C CYS A 38 -10.20 5.15 -21.37
N VAL A 39 -9.39 5.36 -22.40
CA VAL A 39 -8.04 4.79 -22.51
C VAL A 39 -7.13 5.38 -21.44
N GLN A 40 -7.13 6.70 -21.22
CA GLN A 40 -6.35 7.33 -20.16
C GLN A 40 -6.77 6.84 -18.76
N ALA A 41 -8.08 6.71 -18.51
CA ALA A 41 -8.59 6.14 -17.26
C ALA A 41 -8.15 4.68 -17.06
N TRP A 42 -8.12 3.88 -18.13
CA TRP A 42 -7.62 2.51 -18.09
C TRP A 42 -6.11 2.45 -17.82
N LEU A 43 -5.31 3.29 -18.48
CA LEU A 43 -3.87 3.39 -18.23
C LEU A 43 -3.56 3.82 -16.80
N LEU A 44 -4.33 4.77 -16.26
CA LEU A 44 -4.22 5.16 -14.86
C LEU A 44 -4.63 3.99 -13.94
N LYS A 45 -5.67 3.24 -14.31
CA LYS A 45 -6.12 2.07 -13.54
C LYS A 45 -5.02 1.01 -13.38
N CYS A 46 -4.12 0.86 -14.35
CA CYS A 46 -2.97 -0.03 -14.29
C CYS A 46 -1.95 0.37 -13.21
N ALA A 47 -1.94 1.63 -12.78
CA ALA A 47 -1.09 2.08 -11.67
C ALA A 47 -1.65 1.72 -10.28
N PHE A 48 -2.83 1.07 -10.17
CA PHE A 48 -3.45 0.70 -8.89
C PHE A 48 -3.65 -0.81 -8.71
N SER A 49 -3.35 -1.35 -7.53
CA SER A 49 -3.40 -2.78 -7.19
C SER A 49 -4.44 -3.19 -6.12
N ILE A 50 -5.41 -2.33 -5.78
CA ILE A 50 -6.39 -2.56 -4.69
C ILE A 50 -7.12 -3.90 -4.78
N ARG A 51 -7.69 -4.26 -5.95
CA ARG A 51 -8.57 -5.44 -6.05
C ARG A 51 -7.84 -6.74 -5.71
N GLY A 52 -6.59 -6.87 -6.17
CA GLY A 52 -5.74 -8.02 -5.86
C GLY A 52 -5.40 -8.08 -4.37
N LEU A 53 -5.04 -6.95 -3.77
CA LEU A 53 -4.75 -6.83 -2.34
C LEU A 53 -5.95 -7.26 -1.48
N VAL A 54 -7.13 -6.71 -1.76
CA VAL A 54 -8.35 -7.05 -1.00
C VAL A 54 -8.73 -8.51 -1.19
N SER A 55 -8.61 -9.06 -2.41
CA SER A 55 -8.84 -10.48 -2.67
C SER A 55 -7.88 -11.38 -1.88
N ALA A 56 -6.60 -11.02 -1.80
CA ALA A 56 -5.61 -11.77 -1.01
C ALA A 56 -5.93 -11.74 0.50
N VAL A 57 -6.39 -10.60 1.02
CA VAL A 57 -6.85 -10.50 2.42
C VAL A 57 -8.06 -11.39 2.66
N TRP A 58 -9.03 -11.41 1.72
CA TRP A 58 -10.21 -12.27 1.83
C TRP A 58 -9.85 -13.76 1.82
N GLN A 59 -8.89 -14.18 1.00
CA GLN A 59 -8.42 -15.57 1.00
C GLN A 59 -7.87 -16.00 2.36
N VAL A 60 -7.10 -15.14 3.04
CA VAL A 60 -6.61 -15.41 4.39
C VAL A 60 -7.77 -15.43 5.40
N ARG A 61 -8.67 -14.45 5.31
CA ARG A 61 -9.85 -14.32 6.16
C ARG A 61 -10.70 -15.58 6.11
N ASP A 62 -11.06 -16.04 4.92
CA ASP A 62 -11.97 -17.16 4.71
C ASP A 62 -11.33 -18.48 5.18
N ALA A 63 -10.05 -18.68 4.88
CA ALA A 63 -9.31 -19.83 5.42
C ALA A 63 -9.25 -19.84 6.95
N LEU A 64 -9.10 -18.67 7.60
CA LEU A 64 -9.16 -18.58 9.07
C LEU A 64 -10.57 -18.83 9.61
N ALA A 65 -11.61 -18.34 8.93
CA ALA A 65 -13.00 -18.57 9.33
C ALA A 65 -13.38 -20.06 9.27
N GLU A 66 -12.80 -20.80 8.34
CA GLU A 66 -12.95 -22.25 8.18
C GLU A 66 -12.05 -23.07 9.13
N GLY A 67 -11.20 -22.42 9.94
CA GLY A 67 -10.24 -23.10 10.81
C GLY A 67 -9.03 -23.71 10.07
N ALA A 68 -8.86 -23.42 8.77
CA ALA A 68 -7.80 -23.92 7.92
C ALA A 68 -6.50 -23.09 8.05
N LEU A 69 -5.90 -23.07 9.24
CA LEU A 69 -4.73 -22.22 9.56
C LEU A 69 -3.53 -22.44 8.62
N ALA A 70 -3.25 -23.68 8.22
CA ALA A 70 -2.17 -23.97 7.27
C ALA A 70 -2.40 -23.31 5.91
N VAL A 71 -3.66 -23.26 5.44
CA VAL A 71 -4.04 -22.59 4.18
C VAL A 71 -3.90 -21.08 4.34
N ALA A 72 -4.38 -20.51 5.46
CA ALA A 72 -4.26 -19.10 5.75
C ALA A 72 -2.80 -18.61 5.79
N ARG A 73 -1.91 -19.36 6.47
CA ARG A 73 -0.47 -19.06 6.53
C ARG A 73 0.17 -19.05 5.15
N ARG A 74 -0.18 -20.03 4.31
CA ARG A 74 0.33 -20.13 2.94
C ARG A 74 -0.15 -18.95 2.09
N ALA A 75 -1.44 -18.65 2.14
CA ALA A 75 -2.02 -17.52 1.41
C ALA A 75 -1.37 -16.19 1.83
N ALA A 76 -1.18 -15.95 3.13
CA ALA A 76 -0.51 -14.76 3.64
C ALA A 76 0.94 -14.66 3.13
N GLY A 77 1.70 -15.76 3.16
CA GLY A 77 3.11 -15.77 2.73
C GLY A 77 3.33 -15.68 1.21
N VAL A 78 2.34 -16.07 0.41
CA VAL A 78 2.42 -15.97 -1.06
C VAL A 78 1.97 -14.60 -1.55
N HIS A 79 0.93 -14.03 -0.94
CA HIS A 79 0.23 -12.87 -1.53
C HIS A 79 0.39 -11.57 -0.75
N LEU A 80 0.79 -11.60 0.53
CA LEU A 80 0.70 -10.42 1.40
C LEU A 80 2.02 -10.04 2.07
N VAL A 81 2.81 -11.02 2.53
CA VAL A 81 4.04 -10.76 3.28
C VAL A 81 5.21 -11.58 2.76
N SER A 82 6.39 -10.96 2.73
CA SER A 82 7.65 -11.63 2.33
C SER A 82 8.32 -12.39 3.48
N ARG A 83 7.77 -12.35 4.71
CA ARG A 83 8.31 -13.04 5.89
C ARG A 83 7.84 -14.50 5.95
N ARG A 84 8.61 -15.35 6.63
CA ARG A 84 8.17 -16.73 6.94
C ARG A 84 6.87 -16.71 7.74
N THR A 85 5.87 -17.45 7.25
CA THR A 85 4.52 -17.54 7.86
C THR A 85 4.24 -18.87 8.55
N GLY A 86 5.14 -19.86 8.42
CA GLY A 86 4.93 -21.23 8.91
C GLY A 86 4.57 -21.34 10.39
N ASP A 87 5.09 -20.43 11.21
CA ASP A 87 4.95 -20.46 12.68
C ASP A 87 3.93 -19.45 13.23
N LEU A 88 3.20 -18.74 12.36
CA LEU A 88 2.24 -17.70 12.79
C LEU A 88 0.97 -18.33 13.36
N ASP A 89 0.58 -18.05 14.60
CA ASP A 89 -0.75 -18.42 15.07
C ASP A 89 -1.87 -17.70 14.27
N ALA A 90 -3.14 -18.01 14.56
CA ALA A 90 -4.28 -17.43 13.84
C ALA A 90 -4.31 -15.90 13.94
N GLY A 91 -4.04 -15.34 15.13
CA GLY A 91 -4.03 -13.90 15.37
C GLY A 91 -2.88 -13.20 14.67
N ALA A 92 -1.69 -13.81 14.66
CA ALA A 92 -0.52 -13.29 13.94
C ALA A 92 -0.69 -13.41 12.41
N THR A 93 -1.43 -14.41 11.93
CA THR A 93 -1.77 -14.57 10.50
C THR A 93 -2.78 -13.51 10.06
N ALA A 94 -3.84 -13.28 10.84
CA ALA A 94 -4.77 -12.17 10.62
C ALA A 94 -4.05 -10.82 10.71
N GLY A 95 -3.14 -10.67 11.67
CA GLY A 95 -2.29 -9.49 11.87
C GLY A 95 -1.45 -9.19 10.63
N ALA A 96 -0.78 -10.20 10.08
CA ALA A 96 -0.01 -10.07 8.84
C ALA A 96 -0.88 -9.53 7.68
N ALA A 97 -2.11 -10.03 7.54
CA ALA A 97 -3.01 -9.57 6.48
C ALA A 97 -3.52 -8.13 6.69
N VAL A 98 -3.84 -7.75 7.94
CA VAL A 98 -4.25 -6.38 8.28
C VAL A 98 -3.09 -5.39 8.15
N GLU A 99 -1.88 -5.79 8.54
CA GLU A 99 -0.62 -5.05 8.32
C GLU A 99 -0.45 -4.74 6.84
N SER A 100 -0.44 -5.78 5.99
CA SER A 100 -0.28 -5.64 4.54
C SER A 100 -1.37 -4.77 3.92
N LEU A 101 -2.63 -4.92 4.35
CA LEU A 101 -3.74 -4.10 3.86
C LEU A 101 -3.54 -2.61 4.17
N ALA A 102 -3.14 -2.28 5.39
CA ALA A 102 -2.94 -0.91 5.84
C ALA A 102 -1.72 -0.26 5.19
N GLU A 103 -0.60 -0.98 5.13
CA GLU A 103 0.63 -0.54 4.48
C GLU A 103 0.38 -0.25 2.99
N ASN A 104 -0.20 -1.22 2.28
CA ASN A 104 -0.42 -1.14 0.84
C ASN A 104 -1.56 -0.19 0.45
N LEU A 105 -2.34 0.39 1.38
CA LEU A 105 -3.21 1.51 1.03
C LEU A 105 -2.39 2.67 0.44
N THR A 106 -1.22 2.94 1.02
CA THR A 106 -0.31 3.97 0.51
C THR A 106 0.14 3.59 -0.89
N ASP A 107 0.74 2.41 -1.04
CA ASP A 107 1.42 2.04 -2.27
C ASP A 107 0.47 1.69 -3.42
N SER A 108 -0.68 1.11 -3.10
CA SER A 108 -1.64 0.63 -4.09
C SER A 108 -2.65 1.71 -4.51
N TRP A 109 -2.76 2.81 -3.77
CA TRP A 109 -3.81 3.81 -3.99
C TRP A 109 -3.36 5.26 -3.78
N VAL A 110 -2.94 5.61 -2.57
CA VAL A 110 -2.72 7.02 -2.20
C VAL A 110 -1.54 7.61 -2.96
N ALA A 111 -0.42 6.90 -3.01
CA ALA A 111 0.76 7.38 -3.72
C ALA A 111 0.52 7.50 -5.24
N PRO A 112 0.01 6.49 -5.97
CA PRO A 112 -0.29 6.68 -7.39
C PRO A 112 -1.28 7.81 -7.66
N LEU A 113 -2.27 8.07 -6.77
CA LEU A 113 -3.15 9.24 -6.87
C LEU A 113 -2.38 10.56 -6.68
N CYS A 114 -1.53 10.67 -5.66
CA CYS A 114 -0.71 11.87 -5.43
C CYS A 114 0.18 12.19 -6.63
N PHE A 115 0.87 11.18 -7.18
CA PHE A 115 1.73 11.35 -8.34
C PHE A 115 0.95 11.64 -9.62
N TYR A 116 -0.27 11.08 -9.77
CA TYR A 116 -1.18 11.45 -10.86
C TYR A 116 -1.61 12.91 -10.78
N LEU A 117 -1.98 13.40 -9.60
CA LEU A 117 -2.37 14.80 -9.41
C LEU A 117 -1.20 15.76 -9.67
N ALA A 118 0.03 15.35 -9.37
CA ALA A 118 1.22 16.18 -9.54
C ALA A 118 1.75 16.23 -10.98
N ALA A 119 1.74 15.09 -11.69
CA ALA A 119 2.41 14.96 -12.99
C ALA A 119 1.64 14.12 -14.02
N GLY A 120 0.34 13.88 -13.78
CA GLY A 120 -0.51 13.09 -14.66
C GLY A 120 -0.09 11.61 -14.74
N LEU A 121 -0.42 10.97 -15.85
CA LEU A 121 -0.14 9.56 -16.09
C LEU A 121 1.36 9.20 -15.95
N PRO A 122 2.32 10.00 -16.45
CA PRO A 122 3.74 9.73 -16.25
C PRO A 122 4.16 9.67 -14.78
N GLY A 123 3.61 10.55 -13.93
CA GLY A 123 3.87 10.52 -12.49
C GLY A 123 3.40 9.23 -11.83
N ALA A 124 2.15 8.84 -12.08
CA ALA A 124 1.57 7.63 -11.51
C ALA A 124 2.34 6.36 -11.92
N TRP A 125 2.77 6.30 -13.19
CA TRP A 125 3.54 5.18 -13.72
C TRP A 125 4.98 5.15 -13.19
N LEU A 126 5.65 6.31 -13.08
CA LEU A 126 6.96 6.41 -12.44
C LEU A 126 6.92 5.85 -11.02
N TYR A 127 5.95 6.29 -10.22
CA TYR A 127 5.79 5.80 -8.86
C TYR A 127 5.56 4.28 -8.84
N ARG A 128 4.61 3.76 -9.65
CA ARG A 128 4.33 2.32 -9.71
C ARG A 128 5.57 1.52 -10.11
N ALA A 129 6.39 2.05 -11.02
CA ALA A 129 7.61 1.39 -11.46
C ALA A 129 8.66 1.34 -10.34
N VAL A 130 8.85 2.43 -9.60
CA VAL A 130 9.76 2.46 -8.42
C VAL A 130 9.27 1.50 -7.33
N ASN A 131 8.00 1.54 -6.98
CA ASN A 131 7.41 0.66 -5.97
C ASN A 131 7.52 -0.83 -6.36
N THR A 132 7.33 -1.13 -7.64
CA THR A 132 7.50 -2.50 -8.17
C THR A 132 8.96 -2.94 -8.14
N ALA A 133 9.89 -2.03 -8.47
CA ALA A 133 11.31 -2.30 -8.37
C ALA A 133 11.73 -2.58 -6.92
N ASP A 134 11.19 -1.85 -5.94
CA ASP A 134 11.44 -2.13 -4.53
C ASP A 134 10.90 -3.50 -4.10
N ALA A 135 9.66 -3.84 -4.45
CA ALA A 135 9.06 -5.12 -4.12
C ALA A 135 9.80 -6.33 -4.74
N MET A 136 10.42 -6.16 -5.91
CA MET A 136 11.14 -7.24 -6.61
C MET A 136 12.61 -7.36 -6.24
N ILE A 137 13.29 -6.25 -5.94
CA ILE A 137 14.76 -6.18 -5.85
C ILE A 137 15.23 -5.73 -4.45
N GLY A 138 14.36 -5.10 -3.65
CA GLY A 138 14.63 -4.59 -2.30
C GLY A 138 14.87 -5.64 -1.22
N TYR A 139 15.07 -6.91 -1.59
CA TYR A 139 15.32 -7.98 -0.62
C TYR A 139 16.61 -7.71 0.18
N ARG A 140 16.49 -7.82 1.50
CA ARG A 140 17.54 -7.51 2.48
C ARG A 140 18.51 -8.66 2.76
N GLU A 141 18.54 -9.68 1.90
CA GLU A 141 19.42 -10.85 2.08
C GLU A 141 20.30 -11.08 0.84
N GLY A 142 21.61 -11.19 1.06
CA GLY A 142 22.59 -11.56 0.04
C GLY A 142 22.94 -10.45 -0.96
N LEU A 143 23.26 -10.84 -2.19
CA LEU A 143 23.77 -9.95 -3.25
C LEU A 143 22.79 -8.83 -3.65
N LEU A 144 21.49 -9.00 -3.36
CA LEU A 144 20.43 -8.05 -3.68
C LEU A 144 20.37 -6.86 -2.73
N GLU A 145 20.95 -6.93 -1.52
CA GLU A 145 20.89 -5.83 -0.55
C GLU A 145 21.57 -4.55 -1.08
N GLN A 146 22.71 -4.71 -1.77
CA GLN A 146 23.44 -3.59 -2.37
C GLN A 146 22.80 -3.07 -3.67
N LEU A 147 22.02 -3.91 -4.36
CA LEU A 147 21.27 -3.54 -5.58
C LEU A 147 19.95 -2.85 -5.23
N GLY A 148 19.19 -3.40 -4.28
CA GLY A 148 17.88 -2.93 -3.84
C GLY A 148 17.92 -1.78 -2.83
N GLY A 149 19.06 -1.52 -2.20
CA GLY A 149 19.17 -0.40 -1.25
C GLY A 149 18.85 0.97 -1.87
N ALA A 150 19.10 1.16 -3.17
CA ALA A 150 18.73 2.38 -3.87
C ALA A 150 17.21 2.47 -4.12
N SER A 151 16.55 1.37 -4.44
CA SER A 151 15.10 1.34 -4.71
C SER A 151 14.33 1.52 -3.42
N ALA A 152 14.74 0.85 -2.35
CA ALA A 152 14.13 0.98 -1.03
C ALA A 152 14.20 2.41 -0.48
N ARG A 153 15.35 3.07 -0.64
CA ARG A 153 15.50 4.48 -0.21
C ARG A 153 14.67 5.42 -1.07
N LEU A 154 14.62 5.20 -2.39
CA LEU A 154 13.81 6.04 -3.26
C LEU A 154 12.32 5.84 -2.96
N ASP A 155 11.86 4.60 -2.78
CA ASP A 155 10.49 4.28 -2.38
C ASP A 155 10.14 4.98 -1.07
N ASP A 156 10.98 4.86 -0.02
CA ASP A 156 10.78 5.56 1.25
C ASP A 156 10.69 7.09 1.08
N VAL A 157 11.45 7.68 0.15
CA VAL A 157 11.36 9.11 -0.14
C VAL A 157 10.06 9.46 -0.86
N LEU A 158 9.71 8.73 -1.93
CA LEU A 158 8.49 8.98 -2.71
C LEU A 158 7.23 8.77 -1.87
N ASN A 159 7.27 7.83 -0.91
CA ASN A 159 6.17 7.53 -0.01
C ASN A 159 6.09 8.43 1.23
N TRP A 160 7.01 9.38 1.43
CA TRP A 160 7.00 10.20 2.64
C TRP A 160 5.71 11.04 2.78
N VAL A 161 5.31 11.77 1.74
CA VAL A 161 4.02 12.51 1.75
C VAL A 161 2.83 11.54 1.65
N PRO A 162 2.78 10.61 0.68
CA PRO A 162 1.67 9.68 0.54
C PRO A 162 1.34 8.88 1.80
N ALA A 163 2.34 8.38 2.54
CA ALA A 163 2.09 7.58 3.74
C ALA A 163 1.43 8.38 4.86
N ARG A 164 1.74 9.68 4.98
CA ARG A 164 1.08 10.58 5.93
C ARG A 164 -0.37 10.82 5.53
N LEU A 165 -0.62 11.10 4.25
CA LEU A 165 -1.97 11.24 3.71
C LEU A 165 -2.76 9.94 3.83
N GLY A 166 -2.14 8.79 3.60
CA GLY A 166 -2.75 7.48 3.76
C GLY A 166 -3.12 7.16 5.21
N ALA A 167 -2.27 7.54 6.17
CA ALA A 167 -2.57 7.34 7.58
C ALA A 167 -3.71 8.28 8.06
N LEU A 168 -3.77 9.52 7.55
CA LEU A 168 -4.92 10.41 7.74
C LEU A 168 -6.19 9.86 7.09
N ALA A 169 -6.08 9.32 5.88
CA ALA A 169 -7.18 8.69 5.18
C ALA A 169 -7.71 7.48 5.95
N LEU A 170 -6.85 6.69 6.60
CA LEU A 170 -7.27 5.60 7.50
C LEU A 170 -7.98 6.12 8.75
N CYS A 171 -7.56 7.26 9.31
CA CYS A 171 -8.30 7.87 10.42
C CYS A 171 -9.72 8.29 9.99
N LEU A 172 -9.86 8.87 8.79
CA LEU A 172 -11.17 9.20 8.23
C LEU A 172 -11.97 7.95 7.85
N GLY A 173 -11.32 6.96 7.25
CA GLY A 173 -11.90 5.66 6.93
C GLY A 173 -12.39 4.92 8.18
N ALA A 174 -11.72 5.11 9.32
CA ALA A 174 -12.17 4.58 10.60
C ALA A 174 -13.52 5.19 10.97
N TRP A 175 -13.67 6.52 10.87
CA TRP A 175 -14.96 7.17 11.12
C TRP A 175 -16.06 6.70 10.16
N LEU A 176 -15.77 6.64 8.85
CA LEU A 176 -16.71 6.16 7.82
C LEU A 176 -17.08 4.67 7.99
N GLY A 177 -16.15 3.87 8.51
CA GLY A 177 -16.32 2.45 8.79
C GLY A 177 -16.94 2.14 10.16
N HIS A 178 -17.41 3.15 10.89
CA HIS A 178 -17.95 3.05 12.26
C HIS A 178 -16.93 2.53 13.31
N GLU A 179 -15.65 2.76 13.08
CA GLU A 179 -14.54 2.50 14.00
C GLU A 179 -14.07 3.79 14.69
N SER A 180 -13.12 3.67 15.64
CA SER A 180 -12.68 4.83 16.42
C SER A 180 -11.55 5.62 15.73
N ALA A 181 -11.92 6.65 14.96
CA ALA A 181 -10.96 7.61 14.39
C ALA A 181 -10.05 8.27 15.45
N ARG A 182 -10.60 8.55 16.65
CA ARG A 182 -9.82 9.11 17.77
C ARG A 182 -8.76 8.14 18.28
N ARG A 183 -9.03 6.83 18.31
CA ARG A 183 -7.99 5.83 18.65
C ARG A 183 -7.00 5.69 17.51
N ALA A 184 -7.46 5.61 16.26
CA ALA A 184 -6.60 5.56 15.07
C ALA A 184 -5.55 6.69 15.09
N TRP A 185 -5.99 7.94 15.28
CA TRP A 185 -5.11 9.10 15.36
C TRP A 185 -4.10 9.04 16.52
N ARG A 186 -4.55 8.62 17.71
CA ARG A 186 -3.68 8.50 18.90
C ARG A 186 -2.62 7.42 18.71
N THR A 187 -3.02 6.24 18.27
CA THR A 187 -2.12 5.11 18.01
C THR A 187 -1.15 5.44 16.87
N MET A 188 -1.61 6.08 15.80
CA MET A 188 -0.76 6.55 14.70
C MET A 188 0.37 7.46 15.19
N GLN A 189 0.06 8.45 16.04
CA GLN A 189 1.08 9.37 16.56
C GLN A 189 2.05 8.68 17.53
N ARG A 190 1.53 7.79 18.39
CA ARG A 190 2.32 7.10 19.41
C ARG A 190 3.24 6.03 18.81
N ASP A 191 2.72 5.21 17.89
CA ASP A 191 3.36 3.98 17.44
C ASP A 191 3.88 4.06 15.99
N GLY A 192 3.50 5.09 15.24
CA GLY A 192 3.79 5.17 13.79
C GLY A 192 5.28 5.25 13.42
N GLY A 193 6.16 5.52 14.40
CA GLY A 193 7.62 5.51 14.23
C GLY A 193 8.33 4.25 14.73
N LEU A 194 7.59 3.22 15.18
CA LEU A 194 8.18 2.00 15.76
C LEU A 194 8.67 0.99 14.71
N THR A 195 8.32 1.17 13.44
CA THR A 195 8.74 0.30 12.34
C THR A 195 10.07 0.74 11.73
N ALA A 196 10.76 -0.18 11.05
CA ALA A 196 12.02 0.14 10.37
C ALA A 196 11.84 1.14 9.20
N SER A 197 10.74 1.06 8.45
CA SER A 197 10.38 2.10 7.47
C SER A 197 9.74 3.28 8.20
N PRO A 198 10.12 4.53 7.88
CA PRO A 198 9.50 5.73 8.44
C PRO A 198 8.07 5.99 7.96
N ASN A 199 7.60 5.21 6.98
CA ASN A 199 6.32 5.38 6.30
C ASN A 199 5.30 4.33 6.73
N ALA A 200 5.65 3.04 6.58
CA ALA A 200 4.74 1.92 6.76
C ALA A 200 4.09 1.88 8.16
N GLY A 201 4.86 2.20 9.21
CA GLY A 201 4.37 2.23 10.59
C GLY A 201 3.18 3.16 10.82
N ARG A 202 3.10 4.27 10.08
CA ARG A 202 2.02 5.26 10.25
C ARG A 202 0.66 4.69 9.87
N THR A 203 0.55 4.06 8.71
CA THR A 203 -0.72 3.47 8.27
C THR A 203 -1.09 2.23 9.07
N MET A 204 -0.12 1.38 9.38
CA MET A 204 -0.35 0.21 10.23
C MET A 204 -0.83 0.61 11.64
N ALA A 205 -0.20 1.60 12.27
CA ALA A 205 -0.61 2.09 13.59
C ALA A 205 -1.99 2.76 13.56
N ALA A 206 -2.31 3.51 12.49
CA ALA A 206 -3.66 4.06 12.30
C ALA A 206 -4.71 2.96 12.23
N MET A 207 -4.47 1.89 11.45
CA MET A 207 -5.37 0.75 11.34
C MET A 207 -5.51 -0.01 12.66
N ALA A 208 -4.40 -0.30 13.36
CA ALA A 208 -4.41 -0.96 14.67
C ALA A 208 -5.28 -0.19 15.68
N GLY A 209 -5.10 1.13 15.75
CA GLY A 209 -5.88 2.02 16.61
C GLY A 209 -7.36 2.09 16.23
N ALA A 210 -7.67 2.15 14.93
CA ALA A 210 -9.05 2.15 14.44
C ALA A 210 -9.81 0.92 14.97
N LEU A 211 -9.26 -0.26 14.69
CA LEU A 211 -9.84 -1.56 15.01
C LEU A 211 -9.77 -1.92 16.51
N GLY A 212 -8.91 -1.23 17.27
CA GLY A 212 -8.65 -1.54 18.67
C GLY A 212 -7.94 -2.87 18.85
N VAL A 213 -7.00 -3.20 17.98
CA VAL A 213 -6.21 -4.46 17.98
C VAL A 213 -4.72 -4.16 18.16
N THR A 214 -3.93 -5.21 18.37
CA THR A 214 -2.47 -5.14 18.27
C THR A 214 -1.98 -5.77 16.97
N LEU A 215 -1.18 -5.03 16.20
CA LEU A 215 -0.40 -5.55 15.07
C LEU A 215 1.05 -5.73 15.51
N GLU A 216 1.57 -6.95 15.44
CA GLU A 216 2.89 -7.28 15.98
C GLU A 216 3.70 -8.12 14.99
N LYS A 217 4.94 -7.68 14.77
CA LYS A 217 6.01 -8.50 14.21
C LYS A 217 6.98 -8.84 15.34
N ARG A 218 6.92 -10.09 15.82
CA ARG A 218 7.74 -10.59 16.93
C ARG A 218 9.21 -10.20 16.77
N GLY A 219 9.78 -9.57 17.78
CA GLY A 219 11.18 -9.11 17.79
C GLY A 219 11.48 -7.84 16.98
N HIS A 220 10.46 -7.20 16.38
CA HIS A 220 10.65 -5.98 15.58
C HIS A 220 9.80 -4.81 16.06
N TYR A 221 8.47 -4.97 16.12
CA TYR A 221 7.55 -3.90 16.52
C TYR A 221 6.23 -4.45 17.05
N ARG A 222 5.53 -3.61 17.81
CA ARG A 222 4.17 -3.84 18.30
C ARG A 222 3.40 -2.51 18.22
N LEU A 223 2.27 -2.50 17.52
CA LEU A 223 1.46 -1.31 17.25
C LEU A 223 0.04 -1.52 17.82
N GLY A 224 -0.46 -0.56 18.59
CA GLY A 224 -1.76 -0.67 19.27
C GLY A 224 -1.72 -1.44 20.60
N ASP A 225 -2.85 -1.45 21.31
CA ASP A 225 -2.99 -1.96 22.69
C ASP A 225 -4.08 -3.04 22.83
N GLY A 226 -4.60 -3.56 21.73
CA GLY A 226 -5.72 -4.49 21.73
C GLY A 226 -5.32 -5.97 21.74
N PRO A 227 -6.30 -6.89 21.69
CA PRO A 227 -6.01 -8.29 21.36
C PRO A 227 -5.43 -8.41 19.93
N PRO A 228 -4.80 -9.54 19.59
CA PRO A 228 -4.51 -9.87 18.20
C PRO A 228 -5.79 -9.82 17.36
N PRO A 229 -5.73 -9.40 16.09
CA PRO A 229 -6.90 -9.35 15.23
C PRO A 229 -7.47 -10.75 14.97
N ASP A 230 -8.79 -10.82 14.89
CA ASP A 230 -9.55 -11.99 14.51
C ASP A 230 -10.19 -11.80 13.12
N VAL A 231 -10.95 -12.80 12.66
CA VAL A 231 -11.68 -12.74 11.38
C VAL A 231 -12.59 -11.50 11.31
N ALA A 232 -13.28 -11.17 12.41
CA ALA A 232 -14.14 -9.99 12.45
C ALA A 232 -13.35 -8.68 12.34
N ALA A 233 -12.12 -8.63 12.86
CA ALA A 233 -11.22 -7.49 12.72
C ALA A 233 -10.75 -7.34 11.27
N MET A 234 -10.56 -8.44 10.53
CA MET A 234 -10.24 -8.39 9.09
C MET A 234 -11.41 -7.79 8.29
N ASP A 235 -12.64 -8.20 8.57
CA ASP A 235 -13.84 -7.64 7.93
C ASP A 235 -13.96 -6.13 8.19
N ARG A 236 -13.70 -5.71 9.43
CA ARG A 236 -13.65 -4.29 9.85
C ARG A 236 -12.50 -3.54 9.15
N ALA A 237 -11.33 -4.15 9.04
CA ALA A 237 -10.16 -3.55 8.37
C ALA A 237 -10.46 -3.23 6.90
N VAL A 238 -11.12 -4.14 6.18
CA VAL A 238 -11.51 -3.91 4.78
C VAL A 238 -12.52 -2.76 4.67
N ARG A 239 -13.46 -2.62 5.62
CA ARG A 239 -14.39 -1.47 5.64
C ARG A 239 -13.66 -0.14 5.86
N VAL A 240 -12.74 -0.09 6.83
CA VAL A 240 -11.92 1.10 7.09
C VAL A 240 -11.07 1.46 5.87
N PHE A 241 -10.44 0.46 5.25
CA PHE A 241 -9.68 0.61 4.01
C PHE A 241 -10.54 1.16 2.87
N ALA A 242 -11.74 0.62 2.68
CA ALA A 242 -12.67 1.06 1.62
C ALA A 242 -13.12 2.51 1.85
N GLY A 243 -13.45 2.88 3.09
CA GLY A 243 -13.77 4.27 3.46
C GLY A 243 -12.60 5.22 3.19
N ALA A 244 -11.38 4.83 3.56
CA ALA A 244 -10.17 5.61 3.30
C ALA A 244 -9.91 5.79 1.80
N ALA A 245 -10.01 4.70 1.02
CA ALA A 245 -9.82 4.72 -0.43
C ALA A 245 -10.87 5.59 -1.14
N GLY A 246 -12.14 5.47 -0.73
CA GLY A 246 -13.24 6.29 -1.23
C GLY A 246 -13.04 7.78 -0.91
N ALA A 247 -12.62 8.11 0.31
CA ALA A 247 -12.31 9.49 0.68
C ALA A 247 -11.16 10.08 -0.17
N CYS A 248 -10.09 9.31 -0.41
CA CYS A 248 -8.99 9.74 -1.28
C CYS A 248 -9.46 9.99 -2.71
N LEU A 249 -10.37 9.14 -3.23
CA LEU A 249 -10.95 9.32 -4.56
C LEU A 249 -11.77 10.60 -4.63
N CYS A 250 -12.67 10.83 -3.66
CA CYS A 250 -13.49 12.05 -3.61
C CYS A 250 -12.62 13.32 -3.57
N VAL A 251 -11.60 13.34 -2.72
CA VAL A 251 -10.66 14.47 -2.64
C VAL A 251 -9.92 14.66 -3.96
N SER A 252 -9.46 13.58 -4.59
CA SER A 252 -8.75 13.66 -5.88
C SER A 252 -9.64 14.19 -7.00
N LEU A 253 -10.90 13.73 -7.06
CA LEU A 253 -11.88 14.21 -8.04
C LEU A 253 -12.22 15.69 -7.82
N LEU A 254 -12.33 16.14 -6.57
CA LEU A 254 -12.53 17.54 -6.25
C LEU A 254 -11.33 18.38 -6.71
N LEU A 255 -10.10 17.95 -6.41
CA LEU A 255 -8.89 18.67 -6.83
C LEU A 255 -8.75 18.77 -8.35
N LEU A 256 -9.15 17.72 -9.09
CA LEU A 256 -9.15 17.71 -10.56
C LEU A 256 -10.10 18.75 -11.18
N GLN A 257 -11.14 19.20 -10.46
CA GLN A 257 -12.02 20.27 -10.94
C GLN A 257 -11.36 21.65 -10.93
N TRP A 258 -10.28 21.81 -10.17
CA TRP A 258 -9.54 23.08 -10.04
C TRP A 258 -8.23 23.09 -10.83
N LEU A 259 -7.89 21.97 -11.48
CA LEU A 259 -6.75 21.92 -12.39
C LEU A 259 -7.15 22.53 -13.74
N PRO A 260 -6.33 23.45 -14.28
CA PRO A 260 -6.63 24.21 -15.49
C PRO A 260 -6.66 23.35 -16.76
#